data_AF-G1PT51-F1
#
_entry.id   AF-G1PT51-F1
#
_cell.length_a   1.000
_cell.length_b   1.000
_cell.length_c   1.000
_cell.angle_alpha   90.00
_cell.angle_beta   90.00
_cell.angle_gamma   90.00
#
_symmetry.space_group_name_H-M   'P 1'
#
loop_
_entity.id
_entity.type
_entity.pdbx_description
1 polymer ?
#
loop_
_entity_poly.entity_id
_entity_poly.type
_entity_poly.pdbx_seq_one_letter_code
_entity_poly.pdbx_strand_id
1 'polypeptide(L)'
;MTPWKTLLLLTLLLGASLQEARAARGINVGRECCVEYFKGAIPVRRVVRWYRTSEECPRAAVVFVTVQGRSICANPKETTVKKAVKYLRTIMKSHDPRVQES
;
A
#
# COMPACT_ATOMS: atom_id res chain seq x y z
N MET A 1 -56.96 -3.67 10.71
CA MET A 1 -56.03 -4.37 11.62
C MET A 1 -54.76 -4.81 10.87
N THR A 2 -53.94 -3.88 10.36
CA THR A 2 -52.66 -4.21 9.68
C THR A 2 -51.52 -3.17 9.82
N PRO A 3 -51.57 -2.09 10.66
CA PRO A 3 -50.48 -1.09 10.65
C PRO A 3 -49.20 -1.58 11.35
N TRP A 4 -49.32 -2.50 12.31
CA TRP A 4 -48.18 -3.06 13.05
C TRP A 4 -47.32 -3.99 12.18
N LYS A 5 -47.96 -4.78 11.31
CA LYS A 5 -47.27 -5.68 10.38
C LYS A 5 -46.45 -4.90 9.36
N THR A 6 -47.01 -3.82 8.84
CA THR A 6 -46.29 -2.93 7.92
C THR A 6 -45.14 -2.21 8.62
N LEU A 7 -45.31 -1.80 9.88
CA LEU A 7 -44.24 -1.16 10.66
C LEU A 7 -43.08 -2.13 10.99
N LEU A 8 -43.40 -3.39 11.30
CA LEU A 8 -42.42 -4.45 11.53
C LEU A 8 -41.65 -4.81 10.25
N LEU A 9 -42.34 -4.86 9.10
CA LEU A 9 -41.69 -5.09 7.81
C LEU A 9 -40.75 -3.94 7.42
N LEU A 10 -41.16 -2.69 7.64
CA LEU A 10 -40.33 -1.53 7.32
C LEU A 10 -39.05 -1.50 8.18
N THR A 11 -39.17 -1.75 9.48
CA THR A 11 -38.02 -1.78 10.40
C THR A 11 -37.06 -2.92 10.08
N LEU A 12 -37.55 -4.08 9.65
CA LEU A 12 -36.71 -5.19 9.20
C LEU A 12 -35.94 -4.86 7.90
N LEU A 13 -36.59 -4.22 6.92
CA LEU A 13 -35.93 -3.78 5.69
C LEU A 13 -34.86 -2.70 5.93
N LEU A 14 -35.13 -1.74 6.84
CA LEU A 14 -34.17 -0.70 7.20
C LEU A 14 -32.97 -1.24 8.00
N GLY A 15 -33.15 -2.27 8.82
CA GLY A 15 -32.05 -2.94 9.53
C GLY A 15 -31.14 -3.74 8.61
N ALA A 16 -31.70 -4.35 7.55
CA ALA A 16 -30.95 -5.14 6.58
C ALA A 16 -30.02 -4.30 5.67
N SER A 17 -30.33 -3.00 5.46
CA SER A 17 -29.50 -2.14 4.60
C SER A 17 -28.24 -1.61 5.30
N LEU A 18 -28.19 -1.60 6.63
CA LEU A 18 -27.02 -1.13 7.39
C LEU A 18 -25.89 -2.19 7.51
N GLN A 19 -26.12 -3.42 7.06
CA GLN A 19 -25.15 -4.53 7.20
C GLN A 19 -24.23 -4.75 5.98
N GLU A 20 -24.36 -3.92 4.96
CA GLU A 20 -23.47 -3.88 3.79
C GLU A 20 -22.26 -2.94 3.99
N ALA A 21 -22.05 -2.39 5.19
CA ALA A 21 -20.76 -1.86 5.58
C ALA A 21 -19.90 -2.97 6.20
N ARG A 22 -19.78 -4.12 5.52
CA ARG A 22 -18.63 -4.99 5.75
C ARG A 22 -17.42 -4.20 5.26
N ALA A 23 -16.78 -3.50 6.21
CA ALA A 23 -15.40 -3.10 6.06
C ALA A 23 -14.67 -4.34 5.55
N ALA A 24 -14.14 -4.25 4.33
CA ALA A 24 -13.21 -5.22 3.81
C ALA A 24 -11.96 -5.16 4.70
N ARG A 25 -12.02 -5.79 5.88
CA ARG A 25 -10.83 -6.31 6.56
C ARG A 25 -10.39 -7.55 5.80
N GLY A 26 -10.05 -7.34 4.52
CA GLY A 26 -9.13 -8.22 3.86
C GLY A 26 -7.81 -7.99 4.53
N ILE A 27 -7.35 -8.96 5.32
CA ILE A 27 -5.92 -9.25 5.30
C ILE A 27 -5.66 -9.64 3.86
N ASN A 28 -5.40 -8.65 3.01
CA ASN A 28 -4.99 -8.90 1.65
C ASN A 28 -3.65 -9.60 1.80
N VAL A 29 -3.66 -10.92 1.73
CA VAL A 29 -2.50 -11.71 1.28
C VAL A 29 -2.33 -11.49 -0.23
N GLY A 30 -2.61 -10.28 -0.70
CA GLY A 30 -2.40 -9.78 -2.04
C GLY A 30 -1.05 -9.08 -2.05
N ARG A 31 -0.28 -9.29 -3.11
CA ARG A 31 1.02 -8.64 -3.28
C ARG A 31 0.83 -7.13 -3.26
N GLU A 32 1.71 -6.42 -2.54
CA GLU A 32 1.67 -4.97 -2.45
C GLU A 32 2.05 -4.35 -3.79
N CYS A 33 1.07 -3.72 -4.46
CA CYS A 33 1.27 -2.98 -5.70
C CYS A 33 1.00 -1.48 -5.52
N CYS A 34 1.74 -0.66 -6.24
CA CYS A 34 1.58 0.79 -6.23
C CYS A 34 0.52 1.25 -7.24
N VAL A 35 -0.50 1.96 -6.78
CA VAL A 35 -1.52 2.58 -7.64
C VAL A 35 -1.00 3.86 -8.30
N GLU A 36 -0.26 4.68 -7.53
CA GLU A 36 0.32 5.94 -7.98
C GLU A 36 1.76 6.13 -7.52
N TYR A 37 2.46 7.05 -8.20
CA TYR A 37 3.81 7.47 -7.80
C TYR A 37 3.74 8.73 -6.96
N PHE A 38 4.53 8.76 -5.91
CA PHE A 38 4.77 9.95 -5.12
C PHE A 38 5.44 11.03 -5.97
N LYS A 39 4.86 12.23 -5.98
CA LYS A 39 5.34 13.37 -6.77
C LYS A 39 6.33 14.26 -6.03
N GLY A 40 6.55 14.01 -4.73
CA GLY A 40 7.46 14.80 -3.90
C GLY A 40 8.89 14.27 -3.89
N ALA A 41 9.78 15.00 -3.22
CA ALA A 41 11.16 14.58 -3.04
C ALA A 41 11.27 13.39 -2.07
N ILE A 42 12.02 12.35 -2.46
CA ILE A 42 12.26 11.18 -1.62
C ILE A 42 13.19 11.59 -0.47
N PRO A 43 12.78 11.41 0.81
CA PRO A 43 13.61 11.75 1.96
C PRO A 43 14.66 10.66 2.20
N VAL A 44 15.66 10.55 1.33
CA VAL A 44 16.65 9.46 1.29
C VAL A 44 17.30 9.20 2.64
N ARG A 45 17.60 10.24 3.43
CA ARG A 45 18.19 10.14 4.77
C ARG A 45 17.31 9.42 5.80
N ARG A 46 16.01 9.33 5.55
CA ARG A 46 15.02 8.69 6.43
C ARG A 46 14.61 7.31 5.92
N VAL A 47 15.20 6.81 4.83
CA VAL A 47 14.88 5.49 4.27
C VAL A 47 15.65 4.42 5.03
N VAL A 48 14.94 3.40 5.51
CA VAL A 48 15.52 2.23 6.21
C VAL A 48 15.46 0.96 5.38
N ARG A 49 14.55 0.89 4.41
CA ARG A 49 14.42 -0.23 3.48
C ARG A 49 13.95 0.27 2.13
N TRP A 50 14.34 -0.40 1.06
CA TRP A 50 13.70 -0.25 -0.24
C TRP A 50 13.62 -1.59 -0.96
N TYR A 51 12.66 -1.72 -1.86
CA TYR A 51 12.43 -2.92 -2.66
C TYR A 51 11.72 -2.56 -3.97
N ARG A 52 11.68 -3.50 -4.91
CA ARG A 52 10.87 -3.39 -6.12
C ARG A 52 9.55 -4.13 -5.90
N THR A 53 8.47 -3.62 -6.49
CA THR A 53 7.22 -4.38 -6.56
C THR A 53 7.40 -5.59 -7.49
N SER A 54 6.56 -6.60 -7.30
CA SER A 54 6.51 -7.77 -8.19
C SER A 54 6.27 -7.37 -9.66
N GLU A 55 6.80 -8.16 -10.59
CA GLU A 55 6.57 -8.00 -12.03
C GLU A 55 5.10 -8.20 -12.43
N GLU A 56 4.32 -8.91 -11.61
CA GLU A 56 2.88 -9.07 -11.80
C GLU A 56 2.08 -7.80 -11.49
N CYS A 57 2.70 -6.81 -10.81
CA CYS A 57 2.03 -5.54 -10.59
C CYS A 57 1.85 -4.81 -11.94
N PRO A 58 0.67 -4.22 -12.20
CA PRO A 58 0.42 -3.50 -13.45
C PRO A 58 1.34 -2.28 -13.63
N ARG A 59 1.96 -1.82 -12.54
CA ARG A 59 2.92 -0.72 -12.51
C ARG A 59 4.15 -1.14 -11.73
N ALA A 60 5.28 -1.21 -12.41
CA ALA A 60 6.57 -1.42 -11.76
C ALA A 60 6.92 -0.20 -10.89
N ALA A 61 7.22 -0.42 -9.61
CA ALA A 61 7.60 0.63 -8.68
C ALA A 61 8.82 0.25 -7.85
N VAL A 62 9.55 1.27 -7.40
CA VAL A 62 10.47 1.15 -6.25
C VAL A 62 9.72 1.69 -5.03
N VAL A 63 9.65 0.89 -3.98
CA VAL A 63 9.05 1.30 -2.71
C VAL A 63 10.16 1.65 -1.72
N PHE A 64 10.13 2.87 -1.19
CA PHE A 64 11.00 3.29 -0.10
C PHE A 64 10.24 3.26 1.22
N VAL A 65 10.75 2.54 2.22
CA VAL A 65 10.20 2.49 3.57
C VAL A 65 11.02 3.42 4.46
N THR A 66 10.34 4.37 5.09
CA THR A 66 10.98 5.33 5.99
C THR A 66 11.08 4.81 7.42
N VAL A 67 11.91 5.45 8.24
CA VAL A 67 11.99 5.21 9.71
C VAL A 67 10.62 5.29 10.42
N GLN A 68 9.66 6.02 9.84
CA GLN A 68 8.29 6.13 10.37
C GLN A 68 7.36 5.02 9.87
N GLY A 69 7.90 4.01 9.17
CA GLY A 69 7.12 2.92 8.57
C GLY A 69 6.32 3.30 7.33
N ARG A 70 6.44 4.54 6.82
CA ARG A 70 5.71 4.99 5.62
C ARG A 70 6.36 4.42 4.36
N SER A 71 5.55 3.77 3.51
CA SER A 71 5.92 3.33 2.15
C SER A 71 5.71 4.46 1.14
N ILE A 72 6.72 4.72 0.32
CA ILE A 72 6.70 5.71 -0.75
C ILE A 72 6.91 4.99 -2.08
N CYS A 73 5.85 4.96 -2.91
CA CYS A 73 5.89 4.43 -4.26
C CYS A 73 6.59 5.41 -5.21
N ALA A 74 7.63 4.99 -5.92
CA ALA A 74 8.39 5.83 -6.83
C ALA A 74 8.57 5.18 -8.20
N ASN A 75 8.60 6.02 -9.24
CA ASN A 75 8.76 5.58 -10.62
C ASN A 75 10.20 5.11 -10.89
N PRO A 76 10.45 3.84 -11.23
CA PRO A 76 11.80 3.31 -11.47
C PRO A 76 12.50 3.96 -12.67
N LYS A 77 11.74 4.60 -13.57
CA LYS A 77 12.28 5.27 -14.76
C LYS A 77 12.91 6.63 -14.43
N GLU A 78 12.55 7.24 -13.30
CA GLU A 78 13.01 8.58 -12.93
C GLU A 78 14.47 8.60 -12.46
N THR A 79 15.23 9.58 -12.92
CA THR A 79 16.67 9.69 -12.64
C THR A 79 16.96 9.90 -11.16
N THR A 80 16.12 10.65 -10.44
CA THR A 80 16.24 10.90 -9.00
C THR A 80 16.10 9.59 -8.20
N VAL A 81 15.14 8.74 -8.59
CA VAL A 81 14.88 7.42 -8.01
C VAL A 81 16.06 6.48 -8.24
N LYS A 82 16.59 6.45 -9.46
CA LYS A 82 17.79 5.65 -9.78
C LYS A 82 19.00 6.07 -8.95
N LYS A 83 19.22 7.38 -8.79
CA LYS A 83 20.28 7.94 -7.93
C LYS A 83 20.08 7.57 -6.47
N ALA A 84 18.85 7.69 -5.96
CA ALA A 84 18.50 7.31 -4.59
C ALA A 84 18.77 5.82 -4.33
N VAL A 85 18.31 4.93 -5.21
CA VAL A 85 18.56 3.47 -5.10
C VAL A 85 20.06 3.17 -5.14
N LYS A 86 20.82 3.80 -6.03
CA LYS A 86 22.29 3.61 -6.10
C LYS A 86 22.96 4.01 -4.79
N TYR A 87 22.60 5.18 -4.24
CA TYR A 87 23.13 5.65 -2.96
C TYR A 87 22.74 4.72 -1.80
N LEU A 88 21.46 4.37 -1.71
CA LEU A 88 20.93 3.48 -0.68
C LEU A 88 21.57 2.09 -0.73
N ARG A 89 21.79 1.55 -1.93
CA ARG A 89 22.50 0.28 -2.11
C ARG A 89 23.92 0.34 -1.54
N THR A 90 24.64 1.45 -1.73
CA THR A 90 26.01 1.60 -1.18
C THR A 90 26.00 1.65 0.34
N ILE A 91 25.06 2.37 0.96
CA ILE A 91 25.02 2.51 2.43
C ILE A 91 24.37 1.33 3.14
N MET A 92 23.48 0.58 2.48
CA MET A 92 22.75 -0.54 3.09
C MET A 92 23.43 -1.89 2.87
N LYS A 93 24.25 -2.05 1.81
CA LYS A 93 25.05 -3.27 1.60
C LYS A 93 26.02 -3.56 2.74
N SER A 94 26.39 -2.55 3.52
CA SER A 94 27.21 -2.72 4.72
C SER A 94 26.42 -3.20 5.94
N HIS A 95 25.08 -3.26 5.89
CA HIS A 95 24.24 -3.36 7.09
C HIS A 95 23.23 -4.53 7.16
N ASP A 96 22.88 -5.28 6.09
CA ASP A 96 22.04 -6.51 6.21
C ASP A 96 22.17 -7.48 4.98
N PRO A 97 22.43 -8.79 5.17
CA PRO A 97 22.47 -9.81 4.10
C PRO A 97 21.14 -10.12 3.39
N ARG A 98 19.97 -9.68 3.88
CA ARG A 98 18.65 -10.11 3.38
C ARG A 98 18.06 -9.30 2.21
N VAL A 99 18.78 -8.31 1.67
CA VAL A 99 18.21 -7.37 0.69
C VAL A 99 18.26 -7.89 -0.76
N GLN A 100 18.84 -9.08 -1.03
CA GLN A 100 19.22 -9.41 -2.41
C GLN A 100 18.24 -10.21 -3.26
N GLU A 101 17.12 -10.77 -2.78
CA GLU A 101 16.26 -11.55 -3.68
C GLU A 101 14.76 -11.44 -3.40
N SER A 102 14.08 -10.66 -4.25
CA SER A 102 12.71 -10.84 -4.74
C SER A 102 12.52 -10.00 -6.00
#